data_AF-A0A921LFA5-F1
#
_entry.id   AF-A0A921LFA5-F1
#
_cell.length_a   1.000
_cell.length_b   1.000
_cell.length_c   1.000
_cell.angle_alpha   90.00
_cell.angle_beta   90.00
_cell.angle_gamma   90.00
#
_symmetry.space_group_name_H-M   'P 1'
#
loop_
_entity.id
_entity.type
_entity.pdbx_description
1 polymer ?
#
loop_
_entity_poly.entity_id
_entity_poly.type
_entity_poly.pdbx_seq_one_letter_code
_entity_poly.pdbx_strand_id
1 'polypeptide(L)'
;MELKDTVEMMNSEDYKERFKAEYYQTKLRYGKLKYMLERWDNKLLNFVPTCPRSTYDMQIRAMSDYIAVLEARAVMEGITLPN
;
A
#
# COMPACT_ATOMS: atom_id res chain seq x y z
N MET A 1 -9.86 7.90 1.59
CA MET A 1 -8.64 8.20 2.35
C MET A 1 -7.48 8.35 1.37
N GLU A 2 -6.76 9.46 1.45
CA GLU A 2 -5.49 9.70 0.78
C GLU A 2 -4.31 9.51 1.74
N LEU A 3 -3.09 9.48 1.22
CA LEU A 3 -1.89 9.34 2.06
C LEU A 3 -1.79 10.45 3.12
N LYS A 4 -2.15 11.69 2.79
CA LYS A 4 -2.10 12.82 3.72
C LYS A 4 -3.06 12.65 4.91
N ASP A 5 -4.17 11.95 4.71
CA ASP A 5 -5.18 11.74 5.75
C ASP A 5 -4.66 10.81 6.86
N THR A 6 -3.56 10.08 6.61
CA THR A 6 -2.94 9.17 7.59
C THR A 6 -1.92 9.86 8.49
N VAL A 7 -1.61 11.15 8.28
CA VAL A 7 -0.57 11.88 9.03
C VAL A 7 -0.88 11.92 10.53
N GLU A 8 -2.12 12.19 10.91
CA GLU A 8 -2.52 12.22 12.32
C GLU A 8 -2.36 10.83 12.96
N MET A 9 -2.76 9.78 12.23
CA MET A 9 -2.65 8.40 12.71
C MET A 9 -1.20 7.96 12.93
N MET A 10 -0.27 8.36 12.05
CA MET A 10 1.16 8.09 12.20
C MET A 10 1.77 8.70 13.47
N ASN A 11 1.23 9.83 13.92
CA ASN A 11 1.70 10.57 15.08
C ASN A 11 0.88 10.26 16.35
N SER A 12 -0.06 9.32 16.29
CA SER A 12 -0.83 8.91 17.46
C SER A 12 0.06 8.24 18.50
N GLU A 13 -0.19 8.51 19.79
CA GLU A 13 0.40 7.79 20.91
C GLU A 13 -0.04 6.32 20.95
N ASP A 14 -1.26 6.02 20.47
CA ASP A 14 -1.75 4.65 20.33
C ASP A 14 -1.07 3.95 19.16
N TYR A 15 -0.31 2.89 19.47
CA TYR A 15 0.37 2.08 18.45
C TYR A 15 -0.59 1.44 17.46
N LYS A 16 -1.84 1.16 17.86
CA LYS A 16 -2.85 0.58 16.97
C LYS A 16 -3.23 1.56 15.85
N GLU A 17 -3.28 2.85 16.15
CA GLU A 17 -3.52 3.89 15.14
C GLU A 17 -2.33 4.01 14.19
N ARG A 18 -1.10 3.97 14.71
CA ARG A 18 0.11 3.94 13.86
C ARG A 18 0.13 2.71 12.94
N PHE A 19 -0.26 1.54 13.46
CA PHE A 19 -0.37 0.30 12.70
C PHE A 19 -1.43 0.41 11.58
N LYS A 20 -2.61 0.95 11.88
CA LYS A 20 -3.63 1.21 10.85
C LYS A 20 -3.12 2.17 9.79
N ALA A 21 -2.39 3.22 10.18
CA ALA A 21 -1.79 4.17 9.25
C ALA A 21 -0.85 3.45 8.26
N GLU A 22 0.00 2.58 8.75
CA GLU A 22 0.92 1.77 7.93
C GLU A 22 0.17 0.87 6.93
N TYR A 23 -0.87 0.16 7.38
CA TYR A 23 -1.72 -0.64 6.51
C TYR A 23 -2.36 0.20 5.41
N TYR A 24 -2.97 1.33 5.77
CA TYR A 24 -3.60 2.22 4.81
C TYR A 24 -2.61 2.77 3.78
N GLN A 25 -1.45 3.23 4.23
CA GLN A 25 -0.44 3.77 3.34
C GLN A 25 0.06 2.71 2.36
N THR A 26 0.30 1.49 2.84
CA THR A 26 0.72 0.38 1.99
C THR A 26 -0.36 0.02 0.96
N LYS A 27 -1.61 -0.15 1.40
CA LYS A 27 -2.76 -0.47 0.52
C LYS A 27 -3.02 0.62 -0.53
N LEU A 28 -2.94 1.90 -0.13
CA LEU A 28 -3.10 3.04 -1.05
C LEU A 28 -1.98 3.11 -2.08
N ARG A 29 -0.72 2.90 -1.66
CA ARG A 29 0.42 2.88 -2.60
C ARG A 29 0.34 1.68 -3.53
N TYR A 30 -0.09 0.52 -3.02
CA TYR A 30 -0.31 -0.69 -3.82
C TYR A 30 -1.36 -0.43 -4.90
N GLY A 31 -2.51 0.15 -4.54
CA GLY A 31 -3.57 0.48 -5.51
C GLY A 31 -3.09 1.46 -6.59
N LYS A 32 -2.34 2.50 -6.21
CA LYS A 32 -1.75 3.45 -7.16
C LYS A 32 -0.74 2.79 -8.10
N LEU A 33 0.13 1.93 -7.56
CA LEU A 33 1.09 1.18 -8.35
C LEU A 33 0.37 0.23 -9.32
N LYS A 34 -0.60 -0.56 -8.84
CA LYS A 34 -1.42 -1.46 -9.65
C LYS A 34 -2.09 -0.72 -10.81
N TYR A 35 -2.72 0.41 -10.53
CA TYR A 35 -3.34 1.24 -11.58
C TYR A 35 -2.33 1.75 -12.61
N MET A 36 -1.14 2.19 -12.17
CA MET A 36 -0.07 2.60 -13.09
C MET A 36 0.38 1.43 -13.98
N LEU A 37 0.57 0.25 -13.40
CA LEU A 37 0.96 -0.96 -14.13
C LEU A 37 -0.11 -1.40 -15.14
N GLU A 38 -1.39 -1.38 -14.77
CA GLU A 38 -2.49 -1.65 -15.71
C GLU A 38 -2.46 -0.68 -16.89
N ARG A 39 -2.21 0.61 -16.65
CA ARG A 39 -2.05 1.58 -17.74
C ARG A 39 -0.79 1.32 -18.58
N TRP A 40 0.29 0.88 -17.96
CA TRP A 40 1.51 0.50 -18.70
C TRP A 40 1.23 -0.66 -19.65
N ASP A 41 0.61 -1.72 -19.13
CA ASP A 41 0.32 -2.94 -19.88
C ASP A 41 -0.66 -2.67 -21.05
N ASN A 42 -1.55 -1.67 -20.88
CA ASN A 42 -2.46 -1.19 -21.93
C ASN A 42 -1.87 -0.09 -22.85
N LYS A 43 -0.59 0.27 -22.72
CA LYS A 43 0.07 1.35 -23.48
C LYS A 43 -0.60 2.73 -23.32
N LEU A 44 -1.18 2.98 -22.14
CA LEU A 44 -1.90 4.22 -21.78
C LEU A 44 -1.09 5.15 -20.87
N LEU A 45 0.19 4.86 -20.60
CA LEU A 45 1.04 5.79 -19.85
C LEU A 45 1.42 7.00 -20.71
N ASN A 46 1.42 8.17 -20.07
CA ASN A 46 1.90 9.42 -20.65
C ASN A 46 3.40 9.67 -20.38
N PHE A 47 4.11 8.67 -19.85
CA PHE A 47 5.54 8.70 -19.59
C PHE A 47 6.16 7.30 -19.79
N VAL A 48 7.48 7.25 -19.90
CA VAL A 48 8.25 6.00 -19.97
C VAL A 48 8.90 5.75 -18.62
N PRO A 49 8.60 4.62 -17.94
CA PRO A 49 9.29 4.26 -16.71
C PRO A 49 10.79 4.02 -16.95
N THR A 50 11.63 4.53 -16.05
CA THR A 50 13.09 4.36 -16.13
C THR A 50 13.51 2.92 -15.81
N CYS A 51 12.83 2.28 -14.85
CA CYS A 51 13.12 0.92 -14.43
C CYS A 51 12.41 -0.10 -15.33
N PRO A 52 12.97 -1.31 -15.50
CA PRO A 52 12.30 -2.37 -16.25
C PRO A 52 11.01 -2.82 -15.55
N ARG A 53 10.07 -3.38 -16.32
CA ARG A 53 8.77 -3.87 -15.83
C ARG A 53 8.91 -4.87 -14.66
N SER A 54 9.95 -5.70 -14.70
CA SER A 54 10.25 -6.70 -13.66
C SER A 54 10.54 -6.10 -12.29
N THR A 55 11.13 -4.91 -12.21
CA THR A 55 11.35 -4.20 -10.94
C THR A 55 10.02 -3.88 -10.26
N TYR A 56 9.04 -3.42 -11.05
CA TYR A 56 7.71 -3.12 -10.52
C TYR A 56 6.90 -4.38 -10.21
N ASP A 57 7.14 -5.49 -10.92
CA ASP A 57 6.57 -6.80 -10.56
C ASP A 57 7.06 -7.30 -9.20
N MET A 58 8.34 -7.08 -8.90
CA MET A 58 8.88 -7.38 -7.56
C MET A 58 8.26 -6.45 -6.51
N GLN A 59 8.16 -5.15 -6.83
CA GLN A 59 7.58 -4.17 -5.93
C GLN A 59 6.12 -4.48 -5.58
N ILE A 60 5.26 -4.73 -6.57
CA ILE A 60 3.84 -4.99 -6.33
C ILE A 60 3.61 -6.30 -5.55
N ARG A 61 4.42 -7.34 -5.80
CA ARG A 61 4.40 -8.59 -5.04
C ARG A 61 4.79 -8.37 -3.58
N ALA A 62 5.92 -7.72 -3.32
CA ALA A 62 6.37 -7.43 -1.96
C ALA A 62 5.34 -6.59 -1.18
N MET A 63 4.69 -5.64 -1.84
CA MET A 63 3.61 -4.86 -1.22
C MET A 63 2.38 -5.70 -0.91
N SER A 64 1.99 -6.61 -1.81
CA SER A 64 0.87 -7.54 -1.58
C SER A 64 1.15 -8.48 -0.41
N ASP A 65 2.36 -9.04 -0.35
CA ASP A 65 2.78 -9.91 0.74
C ASP A 65 2.80 -9.14 2.07
N TYR A 66 3.28 -7.88 2.05
CA TYR A 66 3.29 -7.06 3.25
C TYR A 66 1.89 -6.69 3.75
N ILE A 67 0.95 -6.39 2.83
CA ILE A 67 -0.45 -6.17 3.18
C ILE A 67 -1.04 -7.41 3.86
N ALA A 68 -0.80 -8.61 3.32
CA ALA A 68 -1.28 -9.85 3.91
C ALA A 68 -0.69 -10.09 5.31
N VAL A 69 0.58 -9.74 5.53
CA VAL A 69 1.20 -9.78 6.87
C VAL A 69 0.51 -8.82 7.83
N LEU A 70 0.20 -7.59 7.39
CA LEU A 70 -0.50 -6.61 8.23
C LEU A 70 -1.93 -7.06 8.54
N GLU A 71 -2.64 -7.67 7.59
CA GLU A 71 -3.97 -8.24 7.83
C GLU A 71 -3.91 -9.40 8.84
N ALA A 72 -2.95 -10.33 8.70
CA ALA A 72 -2.76 -11.41 9.66
C ALA A 72 -2.40 -10.90 11.06
N ARG A 73 -1.48 -9.92 11.15
CA ARG A 73 -1.11 -9.28 12.41
C ARG A 73 -2.30 -8.57 13.06
N ALA A 74 -3.13 -7.89 12.29
CA ALA A 74 -4.31 -7.23 12.82
C ALA A 74 -5.27 -8.21 13.50
N VAL A 75 -5.46 -9.41 12.92
CA VAL A 75 -6.24 -10.48 13.53
C VAL A 75 -5.61 -10.95 14.84
N MET A 76 -4.29 -11.21 14.85
CA MET A 76 -3.57 -11.68 16.04
C MET A 76 -3.53 -10.65 17.18
N GLU A 77 -3.42 -9.37 16.83
CA GLU A 77 -3.31 -8.26 17.78
C GLU A 77 -4.68 -7.66 18.17
N GLY A 78 -5.78 -8.18 17.63
CA GLY A 78 -7.13 -7.68 17.89
C GLY A 78 -7.34 -6.23 17.43
N ILE A 79 -6.75 -5.87 16.30
CA ILE A 79 -6.85 -4.54 15.68
C ILE A 79 -7.87 -4.61 14.54
N THR A 80 -8.95 -3.84 14.63
CA THR A 80 -9.91 -3.73 13.53
C THR A 80 -9.33 -2.86 12.41
N LEU A 81 -9.02 -3.49 11.28
CA LEU A 81 -8.70 -2.78 10.04
C LEU A 81 -10.00 -2.37 9.34
N PRO A 82 -10.08 -1.15 8.79
CA PRO A 82 -11.26 -0.75 8.03
C PRO A 82 -11.27 -1.38 6.63
N ASN A 83 -12.48 -1.65 6.12
CA ASN A 83 -12.71 -2.30 4.82
C ASN A 83 -12.12 -1.50 3.65
#